data_AF-A0A6B3F1Y4-F1
#
_entry.id   AF-A0A6B3F1Y4-F1
#
_cell.length_a   1.000
_cell.length_b   1.000
_cell.length_c   1.000
_cell.angle_alpha   90.00
_cell.angle_beta   90.00
_cell.angle_gamma   90.00
#
_symmetry.space_group_name_H-M   'P 1'
#
loop_
_entity.id
_entity.type
_entity.pdbx_description
1 polymer ?
#
loop_
_entity_poly.entity_id
_entity_poly.type
_entity_poly.pdbx_seq_one_letter_code
_entity_poly.pdbx_strand_id
1 'polypeptide(L)' 'GIREEWIFDRKSLTLLGERTVQIRVPRHANAEDRLIKPGTILFTSAVTRRTLVEGMKEAPSQRS' A
#
# COMPACT_ATOMS: atom_id res chain seq x y z
N GLY A 1 2.32 -0.92 -20.91
CA GLY A 1 2.54 0.47 -20.46
C GLY A 1 2.82 0.47 -18.98
N ILE A 2 3.43 1.51 -18.44
CA ILE A 2 3.73 1.60 -17.01
C ILE A 2 2.61 2.40 -16.32
N ARG A 3 2.17 1.95 -15.14
CA ARG A 3 1.22 2.64 -14.26
C ARG A 3 1.84 2.84 -12.90
N GLU A 4 1.73 4.06 -12.37
CA GLU A 4 2.04 4.36 -10.98
C GLU A 4 0.76 4.22 -10.14
N GLU A 5 0.90 3.61 -8.97
CA GLU A 5 -0.19 3.39 -8.03
C GLU A 5 0.23 3.81 -6.63
N TRP A 6 -0.66 4.53 -5.94
CA TRP A 6 -0.45 4.96 -4.56
C TRP A 6 -1.10 4.00 -3.58
N ILE A 7 -0.40 3.72 -2.48
CA ILE A 7 -0.84 2.83 -1.40
C ILE A 7 -1.25 3.71 -0.22
N PHE A 8 -2.49 3.55 0.25
CA PHE A 8 -3.04 4.32 1.36
C PHE A 8 -3.48 3.41 2.52
N ASP A 9 -3.41 3.93 3.74
CA ASP A 9 -4.09 3.33 4.89
C ASP A 9 -5.60 3.42 4.68
N ARG A 10 -6.31 2.29 4.78
CA ARG A 10 -7.75 2.23 4.49
C ARG A 10 -8.61 3.09 5.43
N LYS A 11 -8.18 3.28 6.69
CA LYS A 11 -8.96 3.99 7.70
C LYS A 11 -8.64 5.48 7.71
N SER A 12 -7.35 5.83 7.68
CA SER A 12 -6.91 7.22 7.79
C SER A 12 -6.68 7.91 6.46
N LEU A 13 -6.69 7.15 5.34
CA LEU A 13 -6.31 7.64 4.01
C LEU A 13 -4.91 8.24 3.96
N THR A 14 -4.05 7.87 4.90
CA THR A 14 -2.65 8.30 4.94
C THR A 14 -1.89 7.62 3.81
N LEU A 15 -1.09 8.39 3.06
CA LEU A 15 -0.19 7.83 2.05
C LEU A 15 0.88 6.95 2.74
N LEU A 16 0.90 5.67 2.40
CA LEU A 16 1.85 4.69 2.91
C LEU A 16 2.99 4.40 1.94
N GLY A 17 2.81 4.73 0.66
CA GLY A 17 3.81 4.50 -0.35
C GLY A 17 3.26 4.49 -1.77
N GLU A 18 4.08 3.96 -2.68
CA GLU A 18 3.79 3.89 -4.10
C GLU A 18 4.34 2.59 -4.69
N ARG A 19 3.74 2.15 -5.80
CA ARG A 19 4.24 1.04 -6.62
C ARG A 19 4.10 1.33 -8.09
N THR A 20 5.04 0.80 -8.86
CA THR A 20 5.06 0.90 -10.32
C THR A 20 4.69 -0.46 -10.91
N VAL A 21 3.73 -0.48 -11.82
CA VAL A 21 3.18 -1.71 -12.42
C VAL A 21 3.33 -1.67 -13.94
N GLN A 22 3.98 -2.69 -14.51
CA GLN A 22 4.00 -2.92 -15.94
C GLN A 22 2.70 -3.62 -16.36
N ILE A 23 1.84 -2.89 -17.06
CA ILE A 23 0.61 -3.44 -17.62
C ILE A 23 0.93 -4.22 -18.90
N ARG A 24 0.51 -5.48 -18.95
CA ARG A 24 0.39 -6.25 -20.19
C ARG A 24 -1.05 -6.15 -20.66
N VAL A 25 -1.26 -5.73 -21.91
CA VAL A 25 -2.58 -5.80 -22.53
C VAL A 25 -2.67 -7.17 -23.21
N PRO A 26 -3.53 -8.09 -22.76
CA PRO A 26 -3.71 -9.36 -23.44
C PRO A 26 -4.25 -9.10 -24.86
N ARG A 27 -3.70 -9.77 -25.87
CA ARG A 27 -4.14 -9.62 -27.28
C ARG A 27 -5.61 -10.02 -27.49
N HIS A 28 -6.16 -10.82 -26.58
CA HIS A 28 -7.55 -11.30 -26.59
C HIS A 28 -8.31 -10.95 -25.30
N ALA A 29 -8.05 -9.78 -24.73
CA ALA A 29 -8.83 -9.30 -23.58
C ALA A 29 -10.27 -8.96 -24.03
N ASN A 30 -11.25 -9.68 -23.47
CA ASN A 30 -12.66 -9.32 -23.58
C ASN A 30 -12.90 -7.95 -22.88
N ALA A 31 -14.09 -7.37 -23.00
CA ALA A 31 -14.35 -6.03 -22.45
C ALA A 31 -14.11 -5.95 -20.92
N GLU A 32 -14.33 -7.05 -20.21
CA GLU A 32 -14.13 -7.15 -18.76
C GLU A 32 -12.64 -7.23 -18.38
N ASP A 33 -11.84 -8.01 -19.12
CA ASP A 33 -10.38 -8.12 -18.96
C ASP A 33 -9.63 -6.80 -19.22
N ARG A 34 -10.28 -5.84 -19.89
CA ARG A 34 -9.75 -4.50 -20.13
C ARG A 34 -9.95 -3.54 -18.96
N LEU A 35 -10.89 -3.82 -18.04
CA LEU A 35 -11.18 -3.00 -16.86
C LEU A 35 -10.09 -3.16 -15.80
N ILE A 36 -9.68 -4.41 -15.50
CA ILE A 36 -8.58 -4.71 -14.59
C ILE A 36 -7.48 -5.39 -15.39
N LYS A 37 -6.60 -4.59 -16.00
CA LYS A 37 -5.50 -5.13 -16.80
C LYS A 37 -4.47 -5.77 -15.86
N PRO A 38 -4.17 -7.07 -16.00
CA PRO A 38 -3.14 -7.71 -15.20
C PRO A 38 -1.78 -7.07 -15.51
N GLY A 39 -1.01 -6.79 -14.46
CA GLY A 39 0.29 -6.17 -14.56
C GLY A 39 1.30 -6.79 -13.61
N THR A 40 2.57 -6.76 -14.00
CA THR A 40 3.69 -7.20 -13.16
C THR A 40 4.15 -6.01 -12.34
N ILE A 41 4.23 -6.15 -11.02
CA ILE A 41 4.81 -5.12 -10.15
C ILE A 41 6.30 -5.03 -10.47
N LEU A 42 6.76 -3.84 -10.87
CA LEU A 42 8.16 -3.55 -11.15
C LEU A 42 8.91 -3.10 -9.89
N PHE A 43 8.23 -2.30 -9.06
CA PHE A 43 8.82 -1.70 -7.87
C PHE A 43 7.73 -1.37 -6.85
N THR A 44 8.05 -1.52 -5.56
CA THR A 44 7.18 -1.12 -4.44
C THR A 44 8.04 -0.43 -3.39
N SER A 45 7.62 0.76 -2.97
CA SER A 45 8.15 1.46 -1.80
C SER A 45 6.99 1.76 -0.85
N ALA A 46 6.97 1.13 0.32
CA ALA A 46 5.91 1.32 1.29
C ALA A 46 6.41 1.25 2.73
N VAL A 47 5.88 2.10 3.59
CA VAL A 47 6.13 2.09 5.04
C VAL A 47 5.37 0.90 5.65
N THR A 48 6.08 -0.20 5.92
CA THR A 48 5.51 -1.43 6.52
C THR A 48 5.46 -1.42 8.04
N ARG A 49 6.22 -0.51 8.68
CA ARG A 49 6.32 -0.41 10.14
C ARG A 49 5.54 0.80 10.63
N ARG A 50 4.40 0.57 11.26
CA ARG A 50 4.12 1.30 12.50
C ARG A 50 5.02 0.62 13.53
N THR A 51 6.01 1.33 14.06
CA THR A 51 6.72 0.91 15.26
C THR A 51 5.65 0.46 16.26
N LEU A 52 5.64 -0.82 16.63
CA LEU A 52 4.88 -1.26 17.78
C LEU A 52 5.47 -0.46 18.95
N VAL A 53 4.78 0.61 19.36
CA VAL A 53 5.03 1.19 20.68
C VAL A 53 4.43 0.18 21.64
N GLU A 54 5.19 -0.87 21.92
CA GLU A 54 4.90 -1.80 22.99
C GLU A 54 4.99 -1.02 24.29
N GLY A 55 3.84 -0.54 24.76
CA GLY A 55 3.65 -0.23 26.18
C GLY A 55 4.36 1.00 26.74
N MET A 56 4.45 2.14 26.04
CA MET A 56 4.39 3.43 26.76
C MET A 56 2.94 3.67 27.22
N LYS A 57 2.44 2.74 28.05
CA LYS A 57 1.29 2.98 28.91
C LYS A 57 1.77 3.92 30.02
N GLU A 58 0.96 4.95 30.22
CA GLU A 58 1.07 6.01 31.21
C GLU A 58 1.65 5.61 32.58
N ALA A 59 2.38 6.54 33.20
CA ALA A 59 2.81 6.45 34.58
C ALA A 59 1.68 6.85 35.55
N PRO A 60 1.44 6.09 36.63
CA PRO A 60 0.83 6.59 37.86
C PRO A 60 1.90 6.80 38.96
N SER A 61 1.70 7.87 39.74
CA SER A 61 2.60 8.44 40.75
C SER A 61 3.15 7.45 41.79
N GLN A 62 4.46 7.50 42.08
CA GLN A 62 4.97 6.99 43.34
C GLN A 62 4.59 7.97 44.45
N ARG A 63 3.64 7.53 45.28
CA ARG A 63 3.39 8.09 46.60
C ARG A 63 4.37 7.43 47.59
N SER A 64 5.22 8.22 48.23
CA SER A 64 5.77 7.98 49.57
C SER A 64 6.08 9.33 50.20
#